data_AF-A0A957CL39-F1
#
_entry.id   AF-A0A957CL39-F1
#
_cell.length_a   1.000
_cell.length_b   1.000
_cell.length_c   1.000
_cell.angle_alpha   90.00
_cell.angle_beta   90.00
_cell.angle_gamma   90.00
#
_symmetry.space_group_name_H-M   'P 1'
#
loop_
_entity.id
_entity.type
_entity.pdbx_description
1 polymer ?
#
loop_
_entity_poly.entity_id
_entity_poly.type
_entity_poly.pdbx_seq_one_letter_code
_entity_poly.pdbx_strand_id
1 'polypeptide(L)'
;MSSLREMKIAELKKSMELWMAQYTAVNKQLRLEMNPMTKTTLQAQLDDLETQIETAELELANLENGGASAAPAVSPASGSDIKQQLYDVLNEYYKVSELHDLIFEDLGLEHEVVIGTYKTRKELARELIGYCYRHGRLDELTAIVKAARPHAWK
;
A
#
# COMPACT_ATOMS: atom_id res chain seq x y z
N MET A 1 1.89 -26.61 -26.80
CA MET A 1 1.21 -25.83 -25.73
C MET A 1 2.00 -24.61 -25.26
N SER A 2 3.22 -24.37 -25.74
CA SER A 2 4.07 -23.22 -25.32
C SER A 2 3.58 -21.86 -25.82
N SER A 3 3.09 -21.76 -27.07
CA SER A 3 2.71 -20.47 -27.67
C SER A 3 1.57 -19.73 -26.97
N LEU A 4 0.64 -20.43 -26.30
CA LEU A 4 -0.46 -19.77 -25.58
C LEU A 4 0.03 -19.09 -24.30
N ARG A 5 1.01 -19.70 -23.61
CA ARG A 5 1.62 -19.11 -22.41
C ARG A 5 2.50 -17.93 -22.76
N GLU A 6 3.29 -18.05 -23.83
CA GLU A 6 4.13 -16.96 -24.34
C GLU A 6 3.29 -15.76 -24.79
N MET A 7 2.16 -16.00 -25.47
CA MET A 7 1.21 -14.94 -25.83
C MET A 7 0.60 -14.27 -24.59
N LYS A 8 0.20 -15.04 -23.58
CA LYS A 8 -0.39 -14.47 -22.36
C LYS A 8 0.62 -13.66 -21.54
N ILE A 9 1.88 -14.13 -21.46
CA ILE A 9 2.98 -13.37 -20.85
C ILE A 9 3.22 -12.05 -21.59
N ALA A 10 3.22 -12.06 -22.93
CA ALA A 10 3.41 -10.85 -23.72
C ALA A 10 2.24 -9.86 -23.56
N GLU A 11 1.01 -10.36 -23.48
CA GLU A 11 -0.20 -9.54 -23.25
C GLU A 11 -0.23 -8.91 -21.85
N LEU A 12 0.17 -9.67 -20.82
CA LEU A 12 0.32 -9.18 -19.45
C LEU A 12 1.39 -8.09 -19.37
N LYS A 13 2.57 -8.30 -19.97
CA LYS A 13 3.65 -7.30 -20.00
C LYS A 13 3.21 -6.00 -20.69
N LYS A 14 2.50 -6.11 -21.81
CA LYS A 14 1.96 -4.95 -22.54
C LYS A 14 0.89 -4.21 -21.73
N SER A 15 0.03 -4.94 -21.02
CA SER A 15 -0.99 -4.37 -20.14
C SER A 15 -0.35 -3.67 -18.93
N MET A 16 0.71 -4.24 -18.37
CA MET A 16 1.49 -3.61 -17.30
C MET A 16 2.13 -2.29 -17.73
N GLU A 17 2.76 -2.23 -18.92
CA GLU A 17 3.30 -0.97 -19.44
C GLU A 17 2.21 0.11 -19.55
N LEU A 18 1.00 -0.28 -20.00
CA LEU A 18 -0.14 0.64 -20.09
C LEU A 18 -0.62 1.11 -18.72
N TRP A 19 -0.71 0.21 -17.74
CA TRP A 19 -1.12 0.55 -16.37
C TRP A 19 -0.07 1.41 -15.65
N MET A 20 1.22 1.16 -15.84
CA MET A 20 2.29 2.02 -15.31
C MET A 20 2.29 3.41 -15.95
N ALA A 21 2.01 3.50 -17.26
CA ALA A 21 1.84 4.78 -17.94
C ALA A 21 0.62 5.54 -17.39
N GLN A 22 -0.51 4.85 -17.16
CA GLN A 22 -1.69 5.44 -16.51
C GLN A 22 -1.39 5.89 -15.07
N TYR A 23 -0.71 5.07 -14.27
CA TYR A 23 -0.30 5.43 -12.91
C TYR A 23 0.54 6.71 -12.90
N THR A 24 1.50 6.81 -13.81
CA THR A 24 2.34 8.01 -13.95
C THR A 24 1.51 9.24 -14.33
N ALA A 25 0.54 9.08 -15.24
CA ALA A 25 -0.35 10.17 -15.66
C ALA A 25 -1.28 10.63 -14.53
N VAL A 26 -1.90 9.71 -13.80
CA VAL A 26 -2.79 10.00 -12.67
C VAL A 26 -2.01 10.60 -11.51
N ASN A 27 -0.78 10.16 -11.24
CA ASN A 27 0.08 10.72 -10.19
C ASN A 27 0.53 12.16 -10.54
N LYS A 28 0.81 12.42 -11.82
CA LYS A 28 1.05 13.79 -12.31
C LYS A 28 -0.19 14.67 -12.13
N GLN A 29 -1.38 14.16 -12.44
CA GLN A 29 -2.63 14.88 -12.19
C GLN A 29 -2.81 15.15 -10.69
N LEU A 30 -2.63 14.16 -9.83
CA LEU A 30 -2.72 14.30 -8.38
C LEU A 30 -1.81 15.41 -7.83
N ARG A 31 -0.60 15.57 -8.36
CA ARG A 31 0.32 16.66 -7.96
C ARG A 31 -0.16 18.04 -8.40
N LEU A 32 -0.83 18.13 -9.55
CA LEU A 32 -1.32 19.39 -10.12
C LEU A 32 -2.72 19.76 -9.58
N GLU A 33 -3.47 18.78 -9.07
CA GLU A 33 -4.83 18.96 -8.61
C GLU A 33 -4.87 19.64 -7.22
N MET A 34 -5.53 20.80 -7.14
CA MET A 34 -5.72 21.53 -5.88
C MET A 34 -7.03 21.17 -5.17
N ASN A 35 -7.98 20.53 -5.85
CA ASN A 35 -9.25 20.16 -5.24
C ASN A 35 -9.10 18.88 -4.38
N PRO A 36 -9.38 18.93 -3.06
CA PRO A 36 -9.20 17.80 -2.15
C PRO A 36 -10.07 16.58 -2.50
N MET A 37 -11.27 16.82 -3.06
CA MET A 37 -12.17 15.74 -3.43
C MET A 37 -11.68 15.01 -4.68
N THR A 38 -11.24 15.76 -5.70
CA THR A 38 -10.61 15.19 -6.90
C THR A 38 -9.30 14.49 -6.54
N LYS A 39 -8.50 15.05 -5.63
CA LYS A 39 -7.29 14.38 -5.11
C LYS A 39 -7.60 13.04 -4.48
N THR A 40 -8.65 12.96 -3.65
CA THR A 40 -9.05 11.70 -3.02
C THR A 40 -9.44 10.66 -4.07
N THR A 41 -10.19 11.07 -5.11
CA THR A 41 -10.58 10.19 -6.22
C THR A 41 -9.40 9.75 -7.09
N LEU A 42 -8.45 10.65 -7.38
CA LEU A 42 -7.22 10.33 -8.11
C LEU A 42 -6.31 9.40 -7.30
N GLN A 43 -6.27 9.58 -5.99
CA GLN A 43 -5.51 8.74 -5.08
C GLN A 43 -6.10 7.33 -4.96
N ALA A 44 -7.43 7.20 -4.96
CA ALA A 44 -8.09 5.90 -5.05
C ALA A 44 -7.81 5.20 -6.40
N GLN A 45 -7.77 5.95 -7.50
CA GLN A 45 -7.41 5.40 -8.82
C GLN A 45 -5.95 4.92 -8.90
N LEU A 46 -5.02 5.58 -8.21
CA LEU A 46 -3.63 5.12 -8.13
C LEU A 46 -3.52 3.80 -7.35
N ASP A 47 -4.25 3.68 -6.26
CA ASP A 47 -4.26 2.48 -5.42
C ASP A 47 -4.84 1.25 -6.17
N ASP A 48 -5.90 1.48 -6.94
CA ASP A 48 -6.49 0.46 -7.82
C ASP A 48 -5.52 0.03 -8.94
N LEU A 49 -4.86 0.98 -9.61
CA LEU A 49 -3.87 0.69 -10.64
C LEU A 49 -2.65 -0.07 -10.08
N GLU A 50 -2.19 0.29 -8.88
CA GLU A 50 -1.07 -0.39 -8.21
C GLU A 50 -1.42 -1.85 -7.90
N THR A 51 -2.62 -2.09 -7.37
CA THR A 51 -3.13 -3.45 -7.10
C THR A 51 -3.23 -4.29 -8.39
N GLN A 52 -3.67 -3.69 -9.49
CA GLN A 52 -3.72 -4.37 -10.80
C GLN A 52 -2.33 -4.74 -11.32
N ILE A 53 -1.34 -3.86 -11.16
CA ILE A 53 0.06 -4.09 -11.55
C ILE A 53 0.64 -5.23 -10.71
N GLU A 54 0.51 -5.21 -9.38
CA GLU A 54 1.02 -6.24 -8.48
C GLU A 54 0.42 -7.62 -8.78
N THR A 55 -0.90 -7.67 -9.03
CA THR A 55 -1.60 -8.92 -9.36
C THR A 55 -1.09 -9.50 -10.69
N ALA A 56 -0.81 -8.66 -11.68
CA ALA A 56 -0.25 -9.09 -12.95
C ALA A 56 1.22 -9.52 -12.87
N GLU A 57 2.02 -8.90 -12.00
CA GLU A 57 3.37 -9.39 -11.69
C GLU A 57 3.34 -10.77 -11.05
N LEU A 58 2.41 -11.00 -10.12
CA LEU A 58 2.22 -12.30 -9.50
C LEU A 58 1.78 -13.37 -10.52
N GLU A 59 0.85 -13.02 -11.43
CA GLU A 59 0.40 -13.92 -12.49
C GLU A 59 1.54 -14.23 -13.49
N LEU A 60 2.38 -13.24 -13.84
CA LEU A 60 3.59 -13.45 -14.63
C LEU A 60 4.58 -14.38 -13.93
N ALA A 61 4.86 -14.15 -12.65
CA ALA A 61 5.76 -15.00 -11.87
C ALA A 61 5.26 -16.45 -11.80
N ASN A 62 3.95 -16.66 -11.64
CA ASN A 62 3.34 -17.98 -11.63
C ASN A 62 3.40 -18.69 -13.00
N LEU A 63 3.27 -17.91 -14.09
CA LEU A 63 3.36 -18.42 -15.47
C LEU A 63 4.81 -18.72 -15.87
N GLU A 64 5.80 -17.98 -15.36
CA GLU A 64 7.23 -18.20 -15.60
C GLU A 64 7.82 -19.34 -14.77
N ASN A 65 7.35 -19.58 -13.53
CA ASN A 65 7.95 -20.58 -12.62
C ASN A 65 7.41 -22.02 -12.78
N GLY A 66 6.48 -22.27 -13.71
CA GLY A 66 6.11 -23.62 -14.09
C GLY A 66 5.58 -24.50 -12.94
N GLY A 67 4.45 -24.09 -12.32
CA GLY A 67 3.53 -24.97 -11.58
C GLY A 67 4.16 -26.05 -10.69
N ALA A 68 4.48 -25.70 -9.44
CA ALA A 68 4.61 -26.66 -8.34
C ALA A 68 3.83 -26.13 -7.10
N SER A 69 2.86 -26.95 -6.66
CA SER A 69 1.95 -26.84 -5.51
C SER A 69 2.56 -26.25 -4.22
N ALA A 70 1.85 -25.61 -3.29
CA ALA A 70 0.44 -25.66 -2.90
C ALA A 70 -0.02 -24.33 -2.24
N ALA A 71 -1.33 -24.07 -2.31
CA ALA A 71 -2.05 -22.90 -1.78
C ALA A 71 -2.09 -22.82 -0.23
N PRO A 72 -2.55 -21.69 0.38
CA PRO A 72 -3.97 -21.33 0.30
C PRO A 72 -4.23 -20.01 -0.42
N ALA A 73 -5.37 -19.96 -1.09
CA ALA A 73 -5.95 -18.75 -1.65
C ALA A 73 -6.39 -17.79 -0.54
N VAL A 74 -6.03 -16.50 -0.67
CA VAL A 74 -6.75 -15.28 -0.23
C VAL A 74 -5.92 -14.10 -0.80
N SER A 75 -6.23 -13.53 -1.97
CA SER A 75 -7.15 -12.40 -2.23
C SER A 75 -6.33 -11.25 -2.88
N PRO A 76 -6.79 -10.61 -3.97
CA PRO A 76 -6.20 -9.37 -4.48
C PRO A 76 -6.60 -8.21 -3.56
N ALA A 77 -5.76 -7.95 -2.57
CA ALA A 77 -6.07 -7.10 -1.43
C ALA A 77 -4.78 -6.81 -0.66
N SER A 78 -3.86 -5.97 -1.15
CA SER A 78 -2.59 -5.78 -0.42
C SER A 78 -2.01 -4.36 -0.40
N GLY A 79 -2.39 -3.45 -1.31
CA GLY A 79 -2.12 -2.02 -1.12
C GLY A 79 -3.10 -1.34 -0.17
N SER A 80 -4.40 -1.44 -0.47
CA SER A 80 -5.48 -0.86 0.34
C SER A 80 -5.72 -1.60 1.65
N ASP A 81 -5.62 -2.93 1.66
CA ASP A 81 -5.95 -3.74 2.84
C ASP A 81 -4.90 -3.62 3.94
N ILE A 82 -3.61 -3.51 3.61
CA ILE A 82 -2.55 -3.27 4.61
C ILE A 82 -2.70 -1.86 5.20
N LYS A 83 -2.98 -0.85 4.37
CA LYS A 83 -3.25 0.51 4.86
C LYS A 83 -4.49 0.55 5.75
N GLN A 84 -5.56 -0.15 5.36
CA GLN A 84 -6.79 -0.19 6.13
C GLN A 84 -6.64 -1.01 7.42
N GLN A 85 -5.93 -2.14 7.39
CA GLN A 85 -5.58 -2.92 8.58
C GLN A 85 -4.70 -2.13 9.53
N LEU A 86 -3.64 -1.48 9.03
CA LEU A 86 -2.81 -0.59 9.83
C LEU A 86 -3.65 0.51 10.46
N TYR A 87 -4.55 1.12 9.69
CA TYR A 87 -5.43 2.16 10.20
C TYR A 87 -6.33 1.63 11.31
N ASP A 88 -6.92 0.45 11.13
CA ASP A 88 -7.79 -0.16 12.13
C ASP A 88 -7.02 -0.53 13.40
N VAL A 89 -5.83 -1.12 13.26
CA VAL A 89 -4.96 -1.49 14.39
C VAL A 89 -4.47 -0.26 15.15
N LEU A 90 -3.94 0.74 14.44
CA LEU A 90 -3.46 1.99 15.03
C LEU A 90 -4.61 2.79 15.65
N ASN A 91 -5.82 2.69 15.10
CA ASN A 91 -6.98 3.34 15.69
C ASN A 91 -7.62 2.51 16.81
N GLU A 92 -7.53 1.18 16.87
CA GLU A 92 -8.21 0.41 17.92
C GLU A 92 -7.31 0.13 19.12
N TYR A 93 -6.02 -0.15 18.87
CA TYR A 93 -5.10 -0.66 19.89
C TYR A 93 -4.06 0.35 20.37
N TYR A 94 -3.92 1.50 19.70
CA TYR A 94 -2.98 2.55 20.11
C TYR A 94 -3.70 3.78 20.65
N LYS A 95 -3.13 4.37 21.69
CA LYS A 95 -3.48 5.73 22.15
C LYS A 95 -2.67 6.76 21.37
N VAL A 96 -3.11 8.02 21.39
CA VAL A 96 -2.37 9.13 20.74
C VAL A 96 -0.92 9.17 21.24
N SER A 97 -0.69 9.10 22.55
CA SER A 97 0.66 9.06 23.12
C SER A 97 1.50 7.89 22.60
N GLU A 98 0.94 6.68 22.52
CA GLU A 98 1.66 5.50 22.01
C GLU A 98 1.95 5.60 20.51
N LEU A 99 1.09 6.26 19.73
CA LEU A 99 1.39 6.55 18.32
C LEU A 99 2.55 7.53 18.19
N HIS A 100 2.65 8.52 19.07
CA HIS A 100 3.81 9.41 19.10
C HIS A 100 5.08 8.61 19.43
N ASP A 101 5.07 7.80 20.50
CA ASP A 101 6.22 6.94 20.85
C ASP A 101 6.62 6.03 19.68
N LEU A 102 5.65 5.39 18.99
CA LEU A 102 5.93 4.56 17.82
C LEU A 102 6.56 5.35 16.66
N ILE A 103 6.12 6.59 16.42
CA ILE A 103 6.69 7.46 15.38
C ILE A 103 8.14 7.85 15.73
N PHE A 104 8.42 8.15 17.00
CA PHE A 104 9.73 8.63 17.45
C PHE A 104 10.73 7.52 17.74
N GLU A 105 10.36 6.57 18.58
CA GLU A 105 11.25 5.54 19.10
C GLU A 105 11.43 4.40 18.10
N ASP A 106 10.32 3.87 17.55
CA ASP A 106 10.39 2.71 16.65
C ASP A 106 10.72 3.10 15.20
N LEU A 107 10.09 4.17 14.68
CA LEU A 107 10.29 4.60 13.29
C LEU A 107 11.39 5.64 13.13
N GLY A 108 11.85 6.28 14.21
CA GLY A 108 12.91 7.29 14.16
C GLY A 108 12.54 8.52 13.32
N LEU A 109 11.27 8.87 13.23
CA LEU A 109 10.80 9.99 12.41
C LEU A 109 10.84 11.29 13.21
N GLU A 110 11.40 12.35 12.61
CA GLU A 110 11.50 13.66 13.25
C GLU A 110 10.12 14.33 13.41
N HIS A 111 9.94 15.05 14.53
CA HIS A 111 8.63 15.54 15.00
C HIS A 111 7.95 16.48 13.98
N GLU A 112 8.74 17.22 13.20
CA GLU A 112 8.24 18.15 12.19
C GLU A 112 7.71 17.48 10.92
N VAL A 113 8.07 16.22 10.67
CA VAL A 113 7.81 15.57 9.37
C VAL A 113 6.46 14.86 9.34
N VAL A 114 6.01 14.33 10.48
CA VAL A 114 4.80 13.50 10.59
C VAL A 114 3.75 14.14 11.49
N ILE A 115 4.13 15.08 12.37
CA ILE A 115 3.26 15.65 13.39
C ILE A 115 2.99 17.12 13.08
N GLY A 116 2.14 17.36 12.09
CA GLY A 116 1.38 18.60 12.00
C GLY A 116 0.49 18.79 13.23
N THR A 117 -0.39 19.81 13.23
CA THR A 117 -1.38 20.05 14.30
C THR A 117 -2.50 19.01 14.33
N TYR A 118 -2.18 17.72 14.31
CA TYR A 118 -3.15 16.63 14.34
C TYR A 118 -3.62 16.43 15.77
N LYS A 119 -4.91 16.70 16.00
CA LYS A 119 -5.51 16.65 17.35
C LYS A 119 -6.11 15.29 17.68
N THR A 120 -6.27 14.42 16.69
CA THR A 120 -6.96 13.13 16.86
C THR A 120 -6.12 11.94 16.40
N ARG A 121 -6.30 10.82 17.10
CA ARG A 121 -5.68 9.53 16.78
C ARG A 121 -5.90 9.10 15.32
N LYS A 122 -7.11 9.33 14.80
CA LYS A 122 -7.49 8.94 13.43
C LYS A 122 -6.69 9.72 12.39
N GLU A 123 -6.54 11.03 12.59
CA GLU A 123 -5.73 11.87 11.70
C GLU A 123 -4.27 11.45 11.74
N LEU A 124 -3.72 11.23 12.94
CA LEU A 124 -2.33 10.81 13.12
C LEU A 124 -2.05 9.45 12.47
N ALA A 125 -2.93 8.45 12.68
CA ALA A 125 -2.78 7.13 12.07
C ALA A 125 -2.84 7.19 10.54
N ARG A 126 -3.78 7.97 9.98
CA ARG A 126 -3.92 8.11 8.53
C ARG A 126 -2.72 8.80 7.89
N GLU A 127 -2.21 9.86 8.51
CA GLU A 127 -1.04 10.59 8.03
C GLU A 127 0.24 9.76 8.16
N LEU A 128 0.40 9.02 9.27
CA LEU A 128 1.51 8.09 9.45
C LEU A 128 1.56 7.04 8.35
N ILE A 129 0.44 6.36 8.10
CA ILE A 129 0.32 5.35 7.04
C ILE A 129 0.59 5.98 5.67
N GLY A 130 0.02 7.17 5.41
CA GLY A 130 0.23 7.91 4.17
C GLY A 130 1.69 8.30 3.97
N TYR A 131 2.38 8.71 5.02
CA TYR A 131 3.80 9.03 5.01
C TYR A 131 4.65 7.79 4.75
N CYS A 132 4.48 6.72 5.54
CA CYS A 132 5.20 5.46 5.37
C CYS A 132 4.99 4.88 3.98
N TYR A 133 3.78 4.98 3.42
CA TYR A 133 3.50 4.54 2.06
C TYR A 133 4.26 5.37 1.00
N ARG A 134 4.22 6.71 1.07
CA ARG A 134 4.93 7.59 0.13
C ARG A 134 6.45 7.39 0.14
N HIS A 135 6.99 6.99 1.29
CA HIS A 135 8.42 6.77 1.51
C HIS A 135 8.83 5.29 1.41
N GLY A 136 7.92 4.38 1.04
CA GLY A 136 8.21 2.94 0.92
C GLY A 136 8.54 2.25 2.26
N ARG A 137 8.20 2.86 3.40
CA ARG A 137 8.39 2.33 4.76
C ARG A 137 7.14 1.65 5.34
N LEU A 138 6.17 1.32 4.49
CA LEU A 138 4.91 0.66 4.93
C LEU A 138 5.16 -0.74 5.50
N ASP A 139 6.11 -1.47 4.92
CA ASP A 139 6.51 -2.80 5.37
C ASP A 139 7.16 -2.76 6.75
N GLU A 140 7.99 -1.74 6.99
CA GLU A 140 8.67 -1.52 8.27
C GLU A 140 7.67 -1.15 9.37
N LEU A 141 6.75 -0.22 9.09
CA LEU A 141 5.64 0.10 10.00
C LEU A 141 4.80 -1.15 10.32
N THR A 142 4.51 -1.98 9.32
CA THR A 142 3.77 -3.23 9.49
C THR A 142 4.51 -4.21 10.38
N ALA A 143 5.81 -4.39 10.17
CA ALA A 143 6.64 -5.28 10.97
C ALA A 143 6.71 -4.84 12.44
N ILE A 144 6.88 -3.53 12.69
CA ILE A 144 6.89 -2.95 14.03
C ILE A 144 5.54 -3.17 14.73
N VAL A 145 4.44 -2.83 14.05
CA VAL A 145 3.09 -2.98 14.64
C VAL A 145 2.77 -4.44 14.93
N LYS A 146 3.15 -5.38 14.05
CA LYS A 146 3.02 -6.82 14.28
C LYS A 146 3.86 -7.30 15.46
N ALA A 147 5.08 -6.79 15.63
CA ALA A 147 5.95 -7.15 16.75
C ALA A 147 5.42 -6.61 18.09
N ALA A 148 4.95 -5.37 18.12
CA ALA A 148 4.46 -4.71 19.31
C ALA A 148 3.06 -5.23 19.75
N ARG A 149 2.20 -5.54 18.79
CA ARG A 149 0.81 -5.98 19.02
C ARG A 149 0.42 -7.13 18.08
N PRO A 150 0.99 -8.34 18.27
CA PRO A 150 0.70 -9.50 17.43
C PRO A 150 -0.77 -9.95 17.52
N HIS A 151 -1.48 -9.60 18.60
CA HIS A 151 -2.89 -9.92 18.79
C HIS A 151 -3.85 -9.04 17.98
N ALA A 152 -3.40 -7.86 17.54
CA ALA A 152 -4.20 -6.92 16.76
C ALA A 152 -4.16 -7.24 15.25
N TRP A 153 -3.17 -8.01 14.80
CA TRP A 153 -3.04 -8.43 13.41
C TRP A 153 -3.72 -9.79 13.20
N LYS A 154 -4.90 -9.80 12.58
CA LYS A 154 -5.69 -11.01 12.27
C LYS A 154 -6.05 -11.09 10.80
#